data_AF-A0A3P5E065-F1
#
_entry.id   AF-A0A3P5E065-F1
#
_cell.length_a   1.000
_cell.length_b   1.000
_cell.length_c   1.000
_cell.angle_alpha   90.00
_cell.angle_beta   90.00
_cell.angle_gamma   90.00
#
_symmetry.space_group_name_H-M   'P 1'
#
loop_
_entity.id
_entity.type
_entity.pdbx_description
1 polymer ?
#
loop_
_entity_poly.entity_id
_entity_poly.type
_entity_poly.pdbx_seq_one_letter_code
_entity_poly.pdbx_strand_id
1 'polypeptide(L)'
;MDDHEKVIGLIQKMKRIYDSLPSGKITKETDRKIHKYFIDIASYANNKCDDRITRRVHLNKDKEVSIKVVYFINNVTVHNNTIDIPQAENGGYDFSHLSLKGIVIKDEDLSNSNFAGCRLQNAIFQDCNMYRTNFYCAIMEKILFDNCILDDSYFAHVKMTDGTLNACSAMHVQF
;
A
#
# COMPACT_ATOMS: atom_id res chain seq x y z
N MET A 1 0.26 13.09 9.65
CA MET A 1 0.28 12.89 8.19
C MET A 1 1.56 12.15 7.86
N ASP A 2 1.40 10.91 7.39
CA ASP A 2 2.50 10.03 6.98
C ASP A 2 3.31 10.69 5.85
N ASP A 3 4.61 10.39 5.75
CA ASP A 3 5.46 10.84 4.65
C ASP A 3 4.88 10.40 3.29
N HIS A 4 4.16 9.26 3.22
CA HIS A 4 3.38 8.89 2.04
C HIS A 4 2.27 9.91 1.71
N GLU A 5 1.49 10.37 2.70
CA GLU A 5 0.42 11.35 2.49
C GLU A 5 0.97 12.72 2.09
N LYS A 6 2.11 13.13 2.66
CA LYS A 6 2.83 14.35 2.23
C LYS A 6 3.27 14.24 0.78
N VAL A 7 3.85 13.10 0.42
CA VAL A 7 4.30 12.79 -0.95
C VAL A 7 3.12 12.86 -1.94
N ILE A 8 1.98 12.22 -1.64
CA ILE A 8 0.75 12.32 -2.46
C ILE A 8 0.32 13.79 -2.62
N GLY A 9 0.27 14.54 -1.52
CA GLY A 9 -0.14 15.95 -1.54
C GLY A 9 0.76 16.83 -2.41
N LEU A 10 2.07 16.58 -2.41
CA LEU A 10 3.04 17.28 -3.25
C LEU A 10 2.86 16.94 -4.74
N ILE A 11 2.61 15.66 -5.09
CA ILE A 11 2.28 15.26 -6.47
C ILE A 11 1.03 16.00 -6.94
N GLN A 12 -0.05 16.01 -6.15
CA GLN A 12 -1.31 16.63 -6.54
C GLN A 12 -1.14 18.12 -6.80
N LYS A 13 -0.34 18.81 -5.97
CA LYS A 13 0.02 20.22 -6.19
C LYS A 13 0.81 20.40 -7.48
N MET A 14 1.79 19.55 -7.74
CA MET A 14 2.58 19.60 -8.97
C MET A 14 1.73 19.31 -10.22
N LYS A 15 0.82 18.33 -10.17
CA LYS A 15 -0.12 17.99 -11.26
C LYS A 15 -1.06 19.16 -11.55
N ARG A 16 -1.64 19.80 -10.53
CA ARG A 16 -2.47 21.01 -10.70
C ARG A 16 -1.72 22.17 -11.37
N ILE A 17 -0.45 22.38 -11.02
CA ILE A 17 0.37 23.41 -11.68
C ILE A 17 0.55 23.07 -13.16
N TYR A 18 0.84 21.79 -13.47
CA TYR A 18 1.01 21.33 -14.83
C TYR A 18 -0.28 21.47 -15.66
N ASP A 19 -1.41 21.03 -15.12
CA ASP A 19 -2.73 21.09 -15.77
C ASP A 19 -3.21 22.53 -16.00
N SER A 20 -2.73 23.50 -15.20
CA SER A 20 -3.08 24.92 -15.32
C SER A 20 -2.34 25.66 -16.45
N LEU A 21 -1.40 25.02 -17.15
CA LEU A 21 -0.60 25.67 -18.18
C LEU A 21 -1.38 25.82 -19.50
N PRO A 22 -1.32 26.99 -20.16
CA PRO A 22 -1.84 27.16 -21.51
C PRO A 22 -1.15 26.15 -22.46
N SER A 23 -1.97 25.33 -23.13
CA SER A 23 -1.59 24.27 -24.09
C SER A 23 -0.08 24.10 -24.33
N GLY A 24 0.55 23.30 -23.46
CA GLY A 24 1.86 22.68 -23.72
C GLY A 24 3.10 23.56 -23.56
N LYS A 25 3.00 24.84 -23.19
CA LYS A 25 4.20 25.68 -22.97
C LYS A 25 4.68 25.63 -21.52
N ILE A 26 5.74 24.85 -21.28
CA ILE A 26 6.51 24.91 -20.03
C ILE A 26 7.42 26.15 -20.11
N THR A 27 7.15 27.15 -19.27
CA THR A 27 8.07 28.29 -19.11
C THR A 27 9.26 27.90 -18.23
N LYS A 28 10.38 28.64 -18.32
CA LYS A 28 11.53 28.44 -17.41
C LYS A 28 11.15 28.54 -15.92
N GLU A 29 10.16 29.35 -15.59
CA GLU A 29 9.70 29.51 -14.21
C GLU A 29 8.86 28.30 -13.77
N THR A 30 8.00 27.79 -14.64
CA THR A 30 7.24 26.56 -14.42
C THR A 30 8.18 25.37 -14.23
N ASP A 31 9.22 25.26 -15.06
CA ASP A 31 10.23 24.19 -14.99
C ASP A 31 10.97 24.18 -13.64
N ARG A 32 11.40 25.35 -13.16
CA ARG A 32 12.00 25.50 -11.82
C ARG A 32 11.05 25.08 -10.69
N LYS A 33 9.75 25.44 -10.79
CA LYS A 33 8.76 25.04 -9.77
C LYS A 33 8.56 23.53 -9.75
N ILE A 34 8.43 22.90 -10.92
CA ILE A 34 8.31 21.44 -11.06
C ILE A 34 9.56 20.74 -10.51
N HIS A 35 10.76 21.24 -10.85
CA HIS A 35 12.01 20.69 -10.36
C HIS A 35 12.11 20.74 -8.82
N LYS A 36 11.66 21.84 -8.20
CA LYS A 36 11.60 21.95 -6.74
C LYS A 36 10.65 20.91 -6.13
N TYR A 37 9.45 20.74 -6.69
CA TYR A 37 8.55 19.67 -6.23
C TYR A 37 9.18 18.29 -6.39
N PHE A 38 9.95 18.04 -7.45
CA PHE A 38 10.64 16.78 -7.63
C PHE A 38 11.68 16.52 -6.53
N ILE A 39 12.45 17.53 -6.13
CA ILE A 39 13.41 17.46 -5.03
C ILE A 39 12.69 17.22 -3.70
N ASP A 40 11.63 17.99 -3.41
CA ASP A 40 10.87 17.86 -2.17
C ASP A 40 10.24 16.46 -2.09
N ILE A 41 9.58 16.01 -3.16
CA ILE A 41 9.02 14.67 -3.27
C ILE A 41 10.11 13.62 -3.08
N ALA A 42 11.26 13.72 -3.77
CA ALA A 42 12.36 12.76 -3.64
C ALA A 42 12.92 12.71 -2.21
N SER A 43 12.97 13.84 -1.51
CA SER A 43 13.43 13.92 -0.12
C SER A 43 12.50 13.18 0.85
N TYR A 44 11.18 13.30 0.68
CA TYR A 44 10.20 12.56 1.48
C TYR A 44 10.04 11.11 1.00
N ALA A 45 10.25 10.86 -0.29
CA ALA A 45 10.21 9.53 -0.88
C ALA A 45 11.35 8.65 -0.32
N ASN A 46 12.55 9.21 -0.23
CA ASN A 46 13.74 8.53 0.28
C ASN A 46 13.88 8.61 1.81
N ASN A 47 12.87 9.08 2.54
CA ASN A 47 12.95 9.17 3.99
C ASN A 47 12.77 7.79 4.64
N LYS A 48 13.80 7.36 5.38
CA LYS A 48 14.03 6.01 5.92
C LYS A 48 13.21 5.67 7.17
N CYS A 49 11.92 6.02 7.21
CA CYS A 49 11.10 5.66 8.38
C CYS A 49 10.86 4.15 8.50
N ASP A 50 11.06 3.40 7.42
CA ASP A 50 10.98 1.94 7.38
C ASP A 50 11.88 1.46 6.23
N ASP A 51 12.92 0.70 6.56
CA ASP A 51 13.93 0.23 5.59
C ASP A 51 13.34 -0.75 4.54
N ARG A 52 12.12 -1.25 4.77
CA ARG A 52 11.36 -2.05 3.79
C ARG A 52 10.73 -1.20 2.70
N ILE A 53 10.71 0.14 2.80
CA ILE A 53 9.99 1.00 1.86
C ILE A 53 10.95 1.75 0.94
N THR A 54 10.81 1.56 -0.37
CA THR A 54 11.43 2.38 -1.41
C THR A 54 10.36 3.17 -2.15
N ARG A 55 10.42 4.51 -2.11
CA ARG A 55 9.49 5.36 -2.88
C ARG A 55 10.22 5.97 -4.07
N ARG A 56 9.67 5.82 -5.28
CA ARG A 56 10.28 6.34 -6.52
C ARG A 56 9.30 7.21 -7.30
N VAL A 57 9.79 8.37 -7.74
CA VAL A 57 9.06 9.30 -8.61
C VAL A 57 9.36 8.94 -10.06
N HIS A 58 8.31 8.67 -10.84
CA HIS A 58 8.40 8.38 -12.26
C HIS A 58 7.71 9.51 -13.03
N LEU A 59 8.39 10.04 -14.05
CA LEU A 59 7.78 10.89 -15.07
C LEU A 59 7.60 10.03 -16.32
N ASN A 60 6.35 9.84 -16.77
CA ASN A 60 6.12 9.14 -18.03
C ASN A 60 6.27 10.10 -19.24
N LYS A 61 6.27 9.54 -20.46
CA LYS A 61 6.46 10.30 -21.71
C LYS A 61 5.37 11.37 -21.92
N ASP A 62 4.20 11.17 -21.33
CA ASP A 62 3.06 12.10 -21.40
C ASP A 62 3.13 13.20 -20.32
N LYS A 63 4.28 13.28 -19.60
CA LYS A 63 4.54 14.20 -18.49
C LYS A 63 3.59 14.04 -17.32
N GLU A 64 2.97 12.88 -17.20
CA GLU A 64 2.29 12.48 -15.99
C GLU A 64 3.35 12.03 -14.96
N VAL A 65 3.34 12.71 -13.82
CA VAL A 65 4.12 12.27 -12.67
C VAL A 65 3.31 11.22 -11.94
N SER A 66 3.85 10.01 -11.88
CA SER A 66 3.36 8.94 -11.00
C SER A 66 4.40 8.65 -9.94
N ILE A 67 3.97 8.46 -8.70
CA ILE A 67 4.85 7.89 -7.68
C ILE A 67 4.50 6.44 -7.55
N LYS A 68 5.53 5.59 -7.66
CA LYS A 68 5.42 4.19 -7.27
C LYS A 68 6.04 4.06 -5.90
N VAL A 69 5.22 3.73 -4.92
CA VAL A 69 5.70 3.24 -3.62
C VAL A 69 5.91 1.75 -3.79
N VAL A 70 7.13 1.30 -3.56
CA VAL A 70 7.51 -0.11 -3.60
C VAL A 70 7.91 -0.53 -2.20
N TYR A 71 7.30 -1.60 -1.69
CA TYR A 71 7.70 -2.21 -0.42
C TYR A 71 8.49 -3.47 -0.76
N PHE A 72 9.68 -3.60 -0.20
CA PHE A 72 10.51 -4.80 -0.22
C PHE A 72 10.44 -5.43 1.17
N ILE A 73 9.69 -6.52 1.28
CA ILE A 73 9.51 -7.26 2.52
C ILE A 73 10.13 -8.63 2.27
N ASN A 74 11.38 -8.81 2.73
CA ASN A 74 12.20 -9.94 2.33
C ASN A 74 12.28 -10.01 0.79
N ASN A 75 11.72 -11.06 0.20
CA ASN A 75 11.67 -11.28 -1.24
C ASN A 75 10.35 -10.78 -1.89
N VAL A 76 9.39 -10.30 -1.10
CA VAL A 76 8.10 -9.79 -1.58
C VAL A 76 8.20 -8.34 -2.03
N THR A 77 7.66 -8.06 -3.21
CA THR A 77 7.56 -6.70 -3.74
C THR A 77 6.10 -6.25 -3.77
N VAL A 78 5.72 -5.26 -2.97
CA VAL A 78 4.37 -4.63 -3.05
C VAL A 78 4.48 -3.33 -3.84
N HIS A 79 3.63 -3.09 -4.83
CA HIS A 79 3.62 -1.83 -5.59
C HIS A 79 2.22 -1.41 -6.03
N ASN A 80 1.91 -0.13 -5.84
CA ASN A 80 0.61 0.50 -6.08
C ASN A 80 -0.55 -0.25 -5.39
N ASN A 81 -1.10 -1.30 -6.02
CA ASN A 81 -2.19 -2.14 -5.51
C ASN A 81 -1.93 -3.66 -5.70
N THR A 82 -0.74 -4.05 -6.15
CA THR A 82 -0.38 -5.45 -6.39
C THR A 82 0.75 -5.87 -5.46
N ILE A 83 0.81 -7.17 -5.20
CA ILE A 83 1.88 -7.82 -4.47
C ILE A 83 2.46 -8.90 -5.37
N ASP A 84 3.79 -8.91 -5.49
CA ASP A 84 4.54 -9.97 -6.14
C ASP A 84 5.22 -10.78 -5.05
N ILE A 85 4.66 -11.95 -4.76
CA ILE A 85 5.21 -12.92 -3.81
C ILE A 85 6.01 -13.97 -4.61
N PRO A 86 7.32 -14.12 -4.40
CA PRO A 86 8.07 -15.16 -5.07
C PRO A 86 7.64 -16.55 -4.58
N GLN A 87 7.30 -17.42 -5.53
CA GLN A 87 6.76 -18.78 -5.37
C GLN A 87 7.63 -19.75 -4.52
N ALA A 88 8.78 -19.32 -4.01
CA ALA A 88 9.72 -20.14 -3.26
C ALA A 88 9.54 -20.05 -1.72
N GLU A 89 8.65 -19.18 -1.23
CA GLU A 89 8.38 -19.01 0.20
C GLU A 89 6.88 -19.20 0.47
N ASN A 90 6.54 -19.96 1.51
CA ASN A 90 5.15 -20.21 1.94
C ASN A 90 4.86 -19.42 3.22
N GLY A 91 4.18 -18.28 3.10
CA GLY A 91 3.71 -17.49 4.24
C GLY A 91 4.82 -16.85 5.10
N GLY A 92 4.43 -16.28 6.25
CA GLY A 92 5.35 -15.72 7.24
C GLY A 92 5.87 -14.31 6.93
N TYR A 93 5.20 -13.57 6.04
CA TYR A 93 5.63 -12.23 5.63
C TYR A 93 5.34 -11.19 6.71
N ASP A 94 6.25 -10.24 6.90
CA ASP A 94 6.05 -9.13 7.84
C ASP A 94 5.61 -7.85 7.12
N PHE A 95 4.30 -7.64 7.03
CA PHE A 95 3.65 -6.44 6.52
C PHE A 95 3.35 -5.40 7.61
N SER A 96 3.77 -5.62 8.85
CA SER A 96 3.32 -4.81 9.99
C SER A 96 3.54 -3.31 9.79
N HIS A 97 2.57 -2.51 10.24
CA HIS A 97 2.55 -1.05 10.20
C HIS A 97 2.53 -0.41 8.80
N LEU A 98 2.40 -1.20 7.74
CA LEU A 98 2.33 -0.67 6.38
C LEU A 98 0.97 -0.07 6.04
N SER A 99 0.97 0.87 5.10
CA SER A 99 -0.26 1.36 4.47
C SER A 99 -0.52 0.60 3.18
N LEU A 100 -1.48 -0.32 3.22
CA LEU A 100 -1.88 -1.19 2.12
C LEU A 100 -3.34 -0.90 1.70
N LYS A 101 -3.72 0.38 1.70
CA LYS A 101 -5.05 0.83 1.33
C LYS A 101 -5.35 0.46 -0.12
N GLY A 102 -6.49 -0.18 -0.36
CA GLY A 102 -6.92 -0.58 -1.71
C GLY A 102 -6.09 -1.69 -2.35
N ILE A 103 -5.21 -2.36 -1.60
CA ILE A 103 -4.43 -3.48 -2.14
C ILE A 103 -5.38 -4.62 -2.54
N VAL A 104 -5.04 -5.31 -3.62
CA VAL A 104 -5.73 -6.53 -4.04
C VAL A 104 -4.73 -7.66 -4.04
N ILE A 105 -4.99 -8.69 -3.23
CA ILE A 105 -4.17 -9.90 -3.14
C ILE A 105 -5.05 -11.10 -3.47
N LYS A 106 -4.60 -11.94 -4.41
CA LYS A 106 -5.38 -13.08 -4.92
C LYS A 106 -4.53 -14.33 -5.00
N ASP A 107 -5.12 -15.47 -4.63
CA ASP A 107 -4.51 -16.79 -4.83
C ASP A 107 -3.13 -16.96 -4.13
N GLU A 108 -2.92 -16.30 -2.99
CA GLU A 108 -1.64 -16.30 -2.27
C GLU A 108 -1.68 -17.05 -0.93
N ASP A 109 -0.55 -17.66 -0.56
CA ASP A 109 -0.32 -18.18 0.78
C ASP A 109 0.27 -17.10 1.69
N LEU A 110 -0.60 -16.50 2.50
CA LEU A 110 -0.28 -15.51 3.53
C LEU A 110 -0.30 -16.11 4.94
N SER A 111 -0.27 -17.44 5.08
CA SER A 111 -0.31 -18.09 6.38
C SER A 111 0.83 -17.62 7.28
N ASN A 112 0.59 -17.48 8.58
CA ASN A 112 1.54 -16.98 9.58
C ASN A 112 2.07 -15.55 9.32
N SER A 113 1.52 -14.81 8.36
CA SER A 113 1.97 -13.45 8.06
C SER A 113 1.53 -12.45 9.14
N ASN A 114 2.26 -11.35 9.23
CA ASN A 114 2.02 -10.29 10.19
C ASN A 114 1.51 -9.01 9.50
N PHE A 115 0.25 -8.68 9.72
CA PHE A 115 -0.41 -7.44 9.33
C PHE A 115 -0.70 -6.51 10.52
N ALA A 116 -0.04 -6.70 11.67
CA ALA A 116 -0.29 -5.90 12.86
C ALA A 116 -0.12 -4.39 12.57
N GLY A 117 -1.07 -3.59 13.00
CA GLY A 117 -1.07 -2.13 12.84
C GLY A 117 -1.20 -1.64 11.38
N CYS A 118 -1.49 -2.52 10.41
CA CYS A 118 -1.65 -2.12 9.02
C CYS A 118 -2.85 -1.20 8.80
N ARG A 119 -2.77 -0.39 7.74
CA ARG A 119 -3.92 0.35 7.19
C ARG A 119 -4.39 -0.36 5.92
N LEU A 120 -5.50 -1.08 6.01
CA LEU A 120 -6.07 -1.96 4.97
C LEU A 120 -7.43 -1.44 4.48
N GLN A 121 -7.66 -0.12 4.51
CA GLN A 121 -8.94 0.42 4.06
C GLN A 121 -9.18 0.10 2.58
N ASN A 122 -10.37 -0.44 2.26
CA ASN A 122 -10.75 -0.92 0.92
C ASN A 122 -9.84 -2.02 0.35
N ALA A 123 -9.05 -2.71 1.18
CA ALA A 123 -8.25 -3.84 0.72
C ALA A 123 -9.13 -5.04 0.37
N ILE A 124 -8.70 -5.84 -0.61
CA ILE A 124 -9.38 -7.06 -1.06
C ILE A 124 -8.40 -8.23 -0.97
N PHE A 125 -8.79 -9.26 -0.23
CA PHE A 125 -8.14 -10.57 -0.21
C PHE A 125 -9.12 -11.56 -0.83
N GLN A 126 -8.67 -12.28 -1.85
CA GLN A 126 -9.51 -13.23 -2.58
C GLN A 126 -8.77 -14.55 -2.72
N ASP A 127 -9.42 -15.68 -2.40
CA ASP A 127 -8.84 -17.01 -2.59
C ASP A 127 -7.49 -17.21 -1.85
N CYS A 128 -7.27 -16.49 -0.73
CA CYS A 128 -6.01 -16.50 0.01
C CYS A 128 -6.03 -17.48 1.20
N ASN A 129 -4.91 -18.17 1.44
CA ASN A 129 -4.66 -18.84 2.71
C ASN A 129 -4.10 -17.82 3.72
N MET A 130 -4.86 -17.52 4.77
CA MET A 130 -4.49 -16.57 5.82
C MET A 130 -4.51 -17.24 7.20
N TYR A 131 -4.19 -18.55 7.24
CA TYR A 131 -4.11 -19.33 8.46
C TYR A 131 -3.11 -18.71 9.45
N ARG A 132 -3.50 -18.53 10.71
CA ARG A 132 -2.65 -17.92 11.76
C ARG A 132 -2.09 -16.54 11.40
N THR A 133 -2.81 -15.76 10.60
CA THR A 133 -2.39 -14.40 10.27
C THR A 133 -2.67 -13.44 11.44
N ASN A 134 -1.73 -12.54 11.71
CA ASN A 134 -1.86 -11.54 12.76
C ASN A 134 -2.35 -10.20 12.21
N PHE A 135 -3.54 -9.75 12.62
CA PHE A 135 -4.14 -8.45 12.29
C PHE A 135 -4.21 -7.49 13.49
N TYR A 136 -3.49 -7.77 14.59
CA TYR A 136 -3.55 -6.96 15.81
C TYR A 136 -3.48 -5.45 15.56
N CYS A 137 -4.44 -4.68 16.09
CA CYS A 137 -4.53 -3.22 15.91
C CYS A 137 -4.61 -2.73 14.44
N ALA A 138 -4.93 -3.58 13.46
CA ALA A 138 -5.09 -3.14 12.07
C ALA A 138 -6.36 -2.30 11.87
N ILE A 139 -6.33 -1.42 10.87
CA ILE A 139 -7.46 -0.57 10.47
C ILE A 139 -7.99 -1.09 9.13
N MET A 140 -9.21 -1.62 9.13
CA MET A 140 -9.80 -2.43 8.05
C MET A 140 -11.19 -1.92 7.65
N GLU A 141 -11.33 -0.61 7.43
CA GLU A 141 -12.58 -0.03 6.92
C GLU A 141 -12.85 -0.52 5.48
N LYS A 142 -14.05 -1.05 5.21
CA LYS A 142 -14.47 -1.55 3.89
C LYS A 142 -13.56 -2.64 3.32
N ILE A 143 -12.91 -3.40 4.18
CA ILE A 143 -12.11 -4.55 3.75
C ILE A 143 -13.03 -5.66 3.19
N LEU A 144 -12.55 -6.40 2.20
CA LEU A 144 -13.20 -7.59 1.68
C LEU A 144 -12.27 -8.79 1.81
N PHE A 145 -12.74 -9.83 2.50
CA PHE A 145 -12.20 -11.18 2.42
C PHE A 145 -13.20 -12.03 1.63
N ASP A 146 -12.76 -12.63 0.54
CA ASP A 146 -13.58 -13.50 -0.32
C ASP A 146 -12.90 -14.85 -0.48
N ASN A 147 -13.60 -15.93 -0.14
CA ASN A 147 -13.08 -17.30 -0.17
C ASN A 147 -11.70 -17.48 0.52
N CYS A 148 -11.49 -16.84 1.66
CA CYS A 148 -10.22 -16.90 2.41
C CYS A 148 -10.27 -17.89 3.58
N ILE A 149 -9.11 -18.43 3.96
CA ILE A 149 -8.95 -19.23 5.19
C ILE A 149 -8.36 -18.33 6.28
N LEU A 150 -9.15 -17.94 7.27
CA LEU A 150 -8.74 -17.08 8.39
C LEU A 150 -8.59 -17.86 9.72
N ASP A 151 -8.59 -19.18 9.68
CA ASP A 151 -8.53 -20.02 10.88
C ASP A 151 -7.32 -19.69 11.76
N ASP A 152 -7.52 -19.73 13.08
CA ASP A 152 -6.53 -19.38 14.12
C ASP A 152 -5.93 -17.95 13.98
N SER A 153 -6.54 -17.05 13.21
CA SER A 153 -6.06 -15.67 13.05
C SER A 153 -6.36 -14.77 14.24
N TYR A 154 -5.54 -13.74 14.42
CA TYR A 154 -5.60 -12.81 15.54
C TYR A 154 -6.09 -11.42 15.10
N PHE A 155 -7.30 -11.04 15.53
CA PHE A 155 -7.99 -9.80 15.20
C PHE A 155 -8.11 -8.83 16.39
N ALA A 156 -7.39 -9.05 17.49
CA ALA A 156 -7.55 -8.20 18.67
C ALA A 156 -7.28 -6.72 18.38
N HIS A 157 -8.17 -5.86 18.90
CA HIS A 157 -8.12 -4.40 18.76
C HIS A 157 -8.19 -3.86 17.32
N VAL A 158 -8.65 -4.66 16.37
CA VAL A 158 -8.89 -4.16 15.01
C VAL A 158 -10.00 -3.12 14.97
N LYS A 159 -9.86 -2.16 14.05
CA LYS A 159 -10.93 -1.24 13.67
C LYS A 159 -11.50 -1.69 12.34
N MET A 160 -12.62 -2.41 12.37
CA MET A 160 -13.30 -2.92 11.19
C MET A 160 -14.70 -2.32 11.10
N THR A 161 -14.93 -1.50 10.08
CA THR A 161 -16.23 -0.88 9.78
C THR A 161 -16.57 -1.21 8.34
N ASP A 162 -17.80 -1.64 8.06
CA ASP A 162 -18.26 -2.03 6.71
C ASP A 162 -17.41 -3.13 6.06
N GLY A 163 -16.71 -3.94 6.85
CA GLY A 163 -15.90 -5.06 6.37
C GLY A 163 -16.76 -6.29 6.06
N THR A 164 -16.39 -7.05 5.04
CA THR A 164 -17.15 -8.21 4.56
C THR A 164 -16.27 -9.46 4.55
N LEU A 165 -16.82 -10.58 5.05
CA LEU A 165 -16.24 -11.93 4.91
C LEU A 165 -17.22 -12.79 4.10
N ASN A 166 -16.86 -13.13 2.88
CA ASN A 166 -17.66 -13.97 1.98
C ASN A 166 -17.00 -15.34 1.81
N ALA A 167 -17.77 -16.42 1.99
CA ALA A 167 -17.28 -17.79 1.82
C ALA A 167 -15.96 -18.11 2.59
N CYS A 168 -15.68 -17.41 3.68
CA CYS A 168 -14.43 -17.58 4.43
C CYS A 168 -14.55 -18.67 5.50
N SER A 169 -13.46 -19.39 5.75
CA SER A 169 -13.28 -20.12 7.01
C SER A 169 -12.74 -19.16 8.07
N ALA A 170 -13.26 -19.24 9.30
CA ALA A 170 -12.86 -18.37 10.41
C ALA A 170 -12.95 -19.11 11.76
N MET A 171 -12.47 -20.35 11.80
CA MET A 171 -12.47 -21.17 13.00
C MET A 171 -11.40 -20.69 14.00
N HIS A 172 -11.76 -20.65 15.29
CA HIS A 172 -10.87 -20.26 16.39
C HIS A 172 -10.22 -18.86 16.26
N VAL A 173 -10.84 -17.97 15.48
CA VAL A 173 -10.41 -16.57 15.40
C VAL A 173 -10.54 -15.90 16.76
N GLN A 174 -9.52 -15.13 17.11
CA GLN A 174 -9.46 -14.35 18.34
C GLN A 174 -9.75 -12.88 18.03
N PHE A 175 -10.68 -12.25 18.77
CA PHE A 175 -11.14 -10.86 18.55
C PHE A 175 -10.71 -9.91 19.67
#